data_AF-A0A6V8KN45-F1
#
_entry.id   AF-A0A6V8KN45-F1
#
_cell.length_a   1.000
_cell.length_b   1.000
_cell.length_c   1.000
_cell.angle_alpha   90.00
_cell.angle_beta   90.00
_cell.angle_gamma   90.00
#
_symmetry.space_group_name_H-M   'P 1'
#
loop_
_entity.id
_entity.type
_entity.pdbx_description
1 polymer ?
#
loop_
_entity_poly.entity_id
_entity_poly.type
_entity_poly.pdbx_seq_one_letter_code
_entity_poly.pdbx_strand_id
1 'polypeptide(L)'
;MRPLFALAGLVVLALTYLFVAAAVLVFLAPPAVLVGIAAGAGAGALIGLHRSLAVLAGRVPAGYVRTPDDVVAGRIAGGVRKESIRRDHAWPQYFAVQIRWDVTAVTRAVAATVSHVWARTLRPLAAGETRRILLFGWPLFPPVLAALVGVSVGAAAAVTLTAVLAGAAAALVWGMGLPAVGLLRAVDGLWQSVFRASGSCQHCFHVTSLPAYRCPGPHSAEDREAGLDLHRDIRPGRLGVLWRRCGCGHRLPTTVLRAAHSVQACCPACGEPLPSGAAAMTDVRVPVFGAASAGKTHLIMAGLVALSRAGTRRGTVGFLDEHSRTAYEQYRALVDSGQSAAKTSAAVPVAVTVRLRGGGRAALVHFFDAAGETLADSGQNGQLAYLDQARTLTFVLDPFSIPDVRDQAAAGYPDLLSEANPATYDVADAYHVTVNRLRLYGVDTHRQRLAFVVSKADLLARLPIASGLDPDSGSVRSWLVTVGLDNLVTIATRDFGEVRFFLVSARDPERGAAIEPFRWLLAADRVSV
;
A
#
# COMPACT_ATOMS: atom_id res chain seq x y z
N MET A 1 39.18 -84.02 48.76
CA MET A 1 38.10 -84.52 47.87
C MET A 1 36.85 -83.63 47.85
N ARG A 2 36.33 -83.13 48.98
CA ARG A 2 35.19 -82.18 49.00
C ARG A 2 35.30 -80.92 48.10
N PRO A 3 36.46 -80.24 47.95
CA PRO A 3 36.54 -79.06 47.08
C PRO A 3 36.49 -79.39 45.57
N LEU A 4 36.92 -80.59 45.17
CA LEU A 4 36.91 -81.03 43.76
C LEU A 4 35.49 -81.32 43.26
N PHE A 5 34.65 -81.94 44.10
CA PHE A 5 33.23 -82.17 43.76
C PHE A 5 32.42 -80.88 43.67
N ALA A 6 32.72 -79.89 44.53
CA ALA A 6 32.10 -78.57 44.45
C ALA A 6 32.49 -77.82 43.16
N LEU A 7 33.77 -77.91 42.76
CA LEU A 7 34.25 -77.32 41.52
C LEU A 7 33.61 -77.98 40.28
N ALA A 8 33.52 -79.32 40.25
CA ALA A 8 32.90 -80.06 39.16
C ALA A 8 31.40 -79.73 39.02
N GLY A 9 30.66 -79.64 40.13
CA GLY A 9 29.26 -79.22 40.12
C GLY A 9 29.06 -77.79 39.58
N LEU A 10 29.96 -76.86 39.92
CA LEU A 10 29.91 -75.48 39.43
C LEU A 10 30.22 -75.39 37.93
N VAL A 11 31.14 -76.20 37.41
CA VAL A 11 31.44 -76.30 35.98
C VAL A 11 30.25 -76.89 35.20
N VAL A 12 29.61 -77.95 35.69
CA VAL A 12 28.43 -78.54 35.05
C VAL A 12 27.27 -77.54 35.02
N LEU A 13 27.03 -76.81 36.11
CA LEU A 13 26.00 -75.76 36.17
C LEU A 13 26.30 -74.63 35.17
N ALA A 14 27.57 -74.20 35.07
CA ALA A 14 27.98 -73.16 34.13
C ALA A 14 27.83 -73.60 32.66
N LEU A 15 28.23 -74.83 32.33
CA LEU A 15 28.06 -75.40 30.98
C LEU A 15 26.58 -75.58 30.62
N THR A 16 25.76 -76.04 31.56
CA THR A 16 24.31 -76.18 31.36
C THR A 16 23.67 -74.81 31.13
N TYR A 17 24.06 -73.80 31.92
CA TYR A 17 23.60 -72.42 31.72
C TYR A 17 24.02 -71.87 30.35
N LEU A 18 25.27 -72.06 29.93
CA LEU A 18 25.76 -71.63 28.61
C LEU A 18 25.03 -72.33 27.46
N PHE A 19 24.75 -73.63 27.61
CA PHE A 19 23.98 -74.40 26.62
C PHE A 19 22.54 -73.90 26.50
N VAL A 20 21.85 -73.68 27.63
CA VAL A 20 20.50 -73.10 27.67
C VAL A 20 20.50 -71.68 27.08
N ALA A 21 21.48 -70.86 27.42
CA ALA A 21 21.63 -69.51 26.86
C ALA A 21 21.85 -69.54 25.34
N ALA A 22 22.68 -70.46 24.83
CA ALA A 22 22.90 -70.67 23.40
C ALA A 22 21.62 -71.16 22.69
N ALA A 23 20.89 -72.10 23.28
CA ALA A 23 19.62 -72.58 22.75
C ALA A 23 18.56 -71.46 22.69
N VAL A 24 18.45 -70.65 23.75
CA VAL A 24 17.57 -69.46 23.75
C VAL A 24 17.99 -68.48 22.67
N LEU A 25 19.28 -68.22 22.49
CA LEU A 25 19.79 -67.27 21.51
C LEU A 25 19.62 -67.74 20.06
N VAL A 26 19.67 -69.04 19.79
CA VAL A 26 19.52 -69.59 18.43
C VAL A 26 18.06 -69.82 18.07
N PHE A 27 17.24 -70.33 18.99
CA PHE A 27 15.88 -70.78 18.66
C PHE A 27 14.78 -69.79 19.09
N LEU A 28 14.93 -69.14 20.24
CA LEU A 28 13.89 -68.22 20.76
C LEU A 28 14.17 -66.75 20.45
N ALA A 29 15.42 -66.33 20.45
CA ALA A 29 15.76 -64.92 20.25
C ALA A 29 15.44 -64.41 18.84
N PRO A 30 15.69 -65.13 17.72
CA PRO A 30 15.37 -64.61 16.39
C PRO A 30 13.87 -64.34 16.17
N PRO A 31 12.92 -65.26 16.47
CA PRO A 31 11.50 -64.94 16.33
C PRO A 31 11.07 -63.86 17.34
N ALA A 32 11.60 -63.85 18.56
CA ALA A 32 11.32 -62.80 19.53
C ALA A 32 11.84 -61.43 19.10
N VAL A 33 12.97 -61.37 18.41
CA VAL A 33 13.54 -60.14 17.83
C VAL A 33 12.63 -59.62 16.72
N LEU A 34 12.15 -60.48 15.82
CA LEU A 34 11.24 -60.08 14.75
C LEU A 34 9.90 -59.54 15.30
N VAL A 35 9.31 -60.26 16.26
CA VAL A 35 8.10 -59.81 16.97
C VAL A 35 8.37 -58.50 17.72
N GLY A 36 9.52 -58.39 18.37
CA GLY A 36 9.95 -57.18 19.08
C GLY A 36 10.05 -55.97 18.16
N ILE A 37 10.66 -56.12 16.97
CA ILE A 37 10.76 -55.05 15.97
C ILE A 37 9.37 -54.64 15.49
N ALA A 38 8.51 -55.59 15.13
CA ALA A 38 7.18 -55.31 14.62
C ALA A 38 6.29 -54.63 15.68
N ALA A 39 6.26 -55.17 16.89
CA ALA A 39 5.51 -54.61 18.02
C ALA A 39 6.06 -53.24 18.42
N GLY A 40 7.39 -53.10 18.46
CA GLY A 40 8.07 -51.85 18.71
C GLY A 40 7.73 -50.79 17.67
N ALA A 41 7.78 -51.14 16.38
CA ALA A 41 7.42 -50.24 15.28
C ALA A 41 5.95 -49.80 15.36
N GLY A 42 5.02 -50.71 15.66
CA GLY A 42 3.63 -50.36 15.89
C GLY A 42 3.44 -49.40 17.07
N ALA A 43 4.07 -49.69 18.21
CA ALA A 43 4.03 -48.82 19.39
C ALA A 43 4.65 -47.44 19.12
N GLY A 44 5.80 -47.41 18.45
CA GLY A 44 6.48 -46.19 18.03
C GLY A 44 5.64 -45.32 17.10
N ALA A 45 4.98 -45.94 16.12
CA ALA A 45 4.08 -45.24 15.20
C ALA A 45 2.87 -44.64 15.93
N LEU A 46 2.24 -45.39 16.85
CA LEU A 46 1.14 -44.91 17.67
C LEU A 46 1.55 -43.74 18.57
N ILE A 47 2.72 -43.84 19.22
CA ILE A 47 3.30 -42.75 20.04
C ILE A 47 3.55 -41.52 19.16
N GLY A 48 4.17 -41.71 17.99
CA GLY A 48 4.48 -40.63 17.04
C GLY A 48 3.22 -39.92 16.55
N LEU A 49 2.18 -40.68 16.17
CA LEU A 49 0.91 -40.13 15.72
C LEU A 49 0.18 -39.39 16.87
N HIS A 50 0.12 -40.00 18.05
CA HIS A 50 -0.50 -39.38 19.22
C HIS A 50 0.18 -38.06 19.59
N ARG A 51 1.52 -38.02 19.60
CA ARG A 51 2.28 -36.79 19.86
C ARG A 51 2.09 -35.75 18.76
N SER A 52 2.04 -36.17 17.49
CA SER A 52 1.76 -35.27 16.37
C SER A 52 0.39 -34.60 16.54
N LEU A 53 -0.65 -35.38 16.82
CA LEU A 53 -2.00 -34.88 17.09
C LEU A 53 -2.06 -33.98 18.33
N ALA A 54 -1.36 -34.34 19.41
CA ALA A 54 -1.33 -33.55 20.62
C ALA A 54 -0.65 -32.18 20.43
N VAL A 55 0.43 -32.11 19.63
CA VAL A 55 1.08 -30.84 19.26
C VAL A 55 0.16 -29.99 18.38
N LEU A 56 -0.43 -30.58 17.33
CA LEU A 56 -1.33 -29.87 16.42
C LEU A 56 -2.63 -29.41 17.10
N ALA A 57 -3.10 -30.14 18.11
CA ALA A 57 -4.25 -29.76 18.93
C ALA A 57 -3.89 -28.74 20.04
N GLY A 58 -2.64 -28.28 20.13
CA GLY A 58 -2.20 -27.33 21.16
C GLY A 58 -2.18 -27.89 22.57
N ARG A 59 -2.25 -29.22 22.75
CA ARG A 59 -2.25 -29.89 24.07
C ARG A 59 -0.85 -30.05 24.66
N VAL A 60 0.19 -29.72 23.89
CA VAL A 60 1.58 -29.76 24.33
C VAL A 60 2.14 -28.33 24.32
N PRO A 61 2.70 -27.84 25.45
CA PRO A 61 3.18 -26.46 25.58
C PRO A 61 4.37 -26.09 24.67
N ALA A 62 4.84 -27.03 23.83
CA ALA A 62 5.91 -26.80 22.87
C ALA A 62 5.49 -25.99 21.62
N GLY A 63 4.18 -25.75 21.42
CA GLY A 63 3.65 -24.97 20.30
C GLY A 63 3.58 -23.49 20.62
N TYR A 64 4.64 -22.72 20.33
CA TYR A 64 4.53 -21.26 20.29
C TYR A 64 3.71 -20.88 19.04
N VAL A 65 2.48 -20.40 19.26
CA VAL A 65 1.63 -19.88 18.18
C VAL A 65 2.13 -18.48 17.83
N ARG A 66 2.47 -18.25 16.56
CA ARG A 66 2.91 -16.93 16.10
C ARG A 66 1.77 -15.92 16.16
N THR A 67 1.96 -14.84 16.90
CA THR A 67 0.97 -13.79 17.12
C THR A 67 1.25 -12.58 16.23
N PRO A 68 0.30 -11.63 16.12
CA PRO A 68 0.53 -10.34 15.48
C PRO A 68 1.74 -9.58 16.06
N ASP A 69 2.06 -9.76 17.34
CA ASP A 69 3.20 -9.10 17.99
C ASP A 69 4.54 -9.62 17.43
N ASP A 70 4.61 -10.88 17.00
CA ASP A 70 5.78 -11.41 16.29
C ASP A 70 6.03 -10.71 14.95
N VAL A 71 4.95 -10.29 14.29
CA VAL A 71 5.03 -9.59 13.01
C VAL A 71 5.60 -8.20 13.24
N VAL A 72 5.05 -7.47 14.20
CA VAL A 72 5.49 -6.12 14.57
C VAL A 72 6.94 -6.13 15.09
N ALA A 73 7.30 -7.12 15.91
CA ALA A 73 8.66 -7.29 16.45
C ALA A 73 9.70 -7.76 15.41
N GLY A 74 9.32 -7.93 14.14
CA GLY A 74 10.29 -8.29 13.09
C GLY A 74 10.66 -9.77 13.06
N ARG A 75 10.06 -10.63 13.90
CA ARG A 75 10.45 -12.04 14.08
C ARG A 75 10.05 -12.95 12.91
N ILE A 76 9.28 -12.43 11.96
CA ILE A 76 8.89 -13.11 10.73
C ILE A 76 9.69 -12.58 9.55
N ALA A 77 10.28 -13.46 8.74
CA ALA A 77 11.02 -13.05 7.54
C ALA A 77 10.09 -12.33 6.54
N GLY A 78 10.55 -11.20 6.00
CA GLY A 78 9.83 -10.38 5.02
C GLY A 78 10.35 -8.95 4.99
N GLY A 79 10.59 -8.42 3.79
CA GLY A 79 10.99 -7.03 3.62
C GLY A 79 9.87 -6.08 4.05
N VAL A 80 10.24 -5.02 4.75
CA VAL A 80 9.36 -3.88 5.00
C VAL A 80 9.66 -2.87 3.89
N ARG A 81 8.63 -2.28 3.24
CA ARG A 81 8.91 -1.20 2.28
C ARG A 81 9.53 -0.03 3.04
N LYS A 82 10.44 0.70 2.38
CA LYS A 82 11.03 1.93 2.92
C LYS A 82 9.96 2.93 3.38
N GLU A 83 8.82 2.95 2.71
CA GLU A 83 7.67 3.83 2.99
C GLU A 83 6.83 3.37 4.21
N SER A 84 6.88 2.09 4.58
CA SER A 84 6.19 1.58 5.76
C SER A 84 7.16 1.58 6.94
N ILE A 85 7.09 2.60 7.81
CA ILE A 85 7.99 2.72 8.98
C ILE A 85 7.85 1.53 9.95
N ARG A 86 6.69 0.86 9.95
CA ARG A 86 6.38 -0.28 10.83
C ARG A 86 5.60 -1.36 10.08
N ARG A 87 5.76 -2.61 10.50
CA ARG A 87 4.95 -3.75 10.05
C ARG A 87 3.56 -3.73 10.67
N ASP A 88 2.59 -4.26 9.93
CA ASP A 88 1.18 -4.29 10.33
C ASP A 88 0.92 -5.31 11.44
N HIS A 89 0.09 -4.93 12.43
CA HIS A 89 -0.39 -5.83 13.49
C HIS A 89 -1.48 -6.76 12.97
N ALA A 90 -1.08 -7.82 12.27
CA ALA A 90 -2.00 -8.79 11.66
C ALA A 90 -1.54 -10.22 11.86
N TRP A 91 -2.47 -11.17 11.90
CA TRP A 91 -2.15 -12.59 12.03
C TRP A 91 -1.43 -13.12 10.78
N PRO A 92 -0.28 -13.79 10.93
CA PRO A 92 0.38 -14.45 9.81
C PRO A 92 -0.43 -15.66 9.33
N GLN A 93 -0.39 -15.95 8.04
CA GLN A 93 -1.00 -17.17 7.50
C GLN A 93 -0.27 -18.42 8.02
N TYR A 94 -1.05 -19.42 8.44
CA TYR A 94 -0.55 -20.68 9.01
C TYR A 94 0.49 -21.35 8.10
N PHE A 95 0.15 -21.56 6.82
CA PHE A 95 1.04 -22.21 5.84
C PHE A 95 2.26 -21.36 5.44
N ALA A 96 2.25 -20.06 5.75
CA ALA A 96 3.37 -19.18 5.46
C ALA A 96 4.43 -19.19 6.57
N VAL A 97 4.01 -19.36 7.82
CA VAL A 97 4.90 -19.20 8.99
C VAL A 97 4.79 -20.38 9.95
N GLN A 98 3.59 -20.68 10.46
CA GLN A 98 3.38 -21.62 11.58
C GLN A 98 3.72 -23.08 11.22
N ILE A 99 3.40 -23.55 10.02
CA ILE A 99 3.53 -24.97 9.66
C ILE A 99 4.95 -25.54 9.84
N ARG A 100 5.98 -24.73 9.55
CA ARG A 100 7.38 -25.14 9.75
C ARG A 100 7.69 -25.32 11.24
N TRP A 101 7.18 -24.44 12.08
CA TRP A 101 7.38 -24.52 13.52
C TRP A 101 6.66 -25.72 14.12
N ASP A 102 5.42 -25.99 13.69
CA ASP A 102 4.66 -27.14 14.16
C ASP A 102 5.35 -28.45 13.79
N VAL A 103 5.88 -28.59 12.57
CA VAL A 103 6.69 -29.76 12.19
C VAL A 103 7.92 -29.91 13.09
N THR A 104 8.63 -28.81 13.39
CA THR A 104 9.76 -28.88 14.34
C THR A 104 9.36 -29.15 15.79
N ALA A 105 8.17 -28.73 16.20
CA ALA A 105 7.64 -29.02 17.53
C ALA A 105 7.26 -30.51 17.64
N VAL A 106 6.65 -31.07 16.58
CA VAL A 106 6.36 -32.50 16.47
C VAL A 106 7.64 -33.33 16.54
N THR A 107 8.68 -32.97 15.77
CA THR A 107 9.95 -33.72 15.77
C THR A 107 10.60 -33.71 17.15
N ARG A 108 10.64 -32.56 17.84
CA ARG A 108 11.18 -32.46 19.21
C ARG A 108 10.34 -33.23 20.22
N ALA A 109 9.02 -33.15 20.16
CA ALA A 109 8.13 -33.85 21.09
C ALA A 109 8.22 -35.38 20.96
N VAL A 110 8.32 -35.87 19.72
CA VAL A 110 8.52 -37.30 19.45
C VAL A 110 9.92 -37.74 19.90
N ALA A 111 10.97 -36.98 19.55
CA ALA A 111 12.34 -37.28 19.95
C ALA A 111 12.50 -37.32 21.48
N ALA A 112 11.90 -36.37 22.21
CA ALA A 112 11.92 -36.36 23.67
C ALA A 112 11.16 -37.55 24.28
N THR A 113 10.06 -37.98 23.65
CA THR A 113 9.32 -39.17 24.12
C THR A 113 10.14 -40.45 23.89
N VAL A 114 10.74 -40.59 22.70
CA VAL A 114 11.60 -41.73 22.37
C VAL A 114 12.83 -41.76 23.28
N SER A 115 13.50 -40.62 23.52
CA SER A 115 14.65 -40.56 24.42
C SER A 115 14.28 -40.92 25.86
N HIS A 116 13.10 -40.53 26.33
CA HIS A 116 12.60 -40.96 27.65
C HIS A 116 12.31 -42.47 27.72
N VAL A 117 11.80 -43.08 26.64
CA VAL A 117 11.62 -44.53 26.56
C VAL A 117 12.96 -45.24 26.64
N TRP A 118 13.93 -44.82 25.82
CA TRP A 118 15.30 -45.34 25.85
C TRP A 118 15.96 -45.17 27.22
N ALA A 119 15.90 -43.98 27.81
CA ALA A 119 16.48 -43.69 29.11
C ALA A 119 15.82 -44.53 30.21
N ARG A 120 14.50 -44.67 30.26
CA ARG A 120 13.81 -45.49 31.27
C ARG A 120 14.17 -46.96 31.15
N THR A 121 14.26 -47.49 29.94
CA THR A 121 14.58 -48.91 29.72
C THR A 121 16.06 -49.21 30.01
N LEU A 122 16.98 -48.29 29.70
CA LEU A 122 18.43 -48.50 29.89
C LEU A 122 18.96 -48.00 31.25
N ARG A 123 18.22 -47.16 31.99
CA ARG A 123 18.65 -46.62 33.30
C ARG A 123 19.02 -47.71 34.32
N PRO A 124 18.27 -48.82 34.49
CA PRO A 124 18.66 -49.87 35.42
C PRO A 124 19.97 -50.56 35.04
N LEU A 125 20.29 -50.63 33.74
CA LEU A 125 21.52 -51.21 33.21
C LEU A 125 22.72 -50.28 33.44
N ALA A 126 22.51 -48.98 33.28
CA ALA A 126 23.54 -47.96 33.50
C ALA A 126 23.85 -47.70 34.99
N ALA A 127 22.87 -47.87 35.88
CA ALA A 127 23.01 -47.61 37.33
C ALA A 127 23.76 -48.71 38.11
N GLY A 128 24.21 -49.79 37.46
CA GLY A 128 24.99 -50.86 38.12
C GLY A 128 24.19 -51.76 39.08
N GLU A 129 22.95 -51.43 39.40
CA GLU A 129 22.03 -52.19 40.27
C GLU A 129 21.66 -53.59 39.73
N THR A 130 21.98 -53.88 38.47
CA THR A 130 21.51 -55.07 37.75
C THR A 130 22.64 -56.01 37.29
N ARG A 131 23.75 -56.07 38.02
CA ARG A 131 24.87 -57.00 37.73
C ARG A 131 24.42 -58.46 37.58
N ARG A 132 23.40 -58.88 38.33
CA ARG A 132 22.78 -60.23 38.23
C ARG A 132 21.92 -60.42 36.96
N ILE A 133 21.22 -59.39 36.50
CA ILE A 133 20.40 -59.45 35.27
C ILE A 133 21.31 -59.45 34.03
N LEU A 134 22.41 -58.70 34.06
CA LEU A 134 23.43 -58.73 33.00
C LEU A 134 24.14 -60.09 32.91
N LEU A 135 24.40 -60.75 34.04
CA LEU A 135 25.07 -62.06 34.06
C LEU A 135 24.15 -63.22 33.65
N PHE A 136 22.87 -63.21 34.05
CA PHE A 136 21.94 -64.33 33.84
C PHE A 136 20.87 -64.10 32.75
N GLY A 137 20.58 -62.85 32.40
CA GLY A 137 19.51 -62.46 31.46
C GLY A 137 20.00 -61.98 30.09
N TRP A 138 21.30 -62.10 29.80
CA TRP A 138 21.86 -61.56 28.57
C TRP A 138 21.25 -62.05 27.24
N PRO A 139 20.75 -63.31 27.12
CA PRO A 139 20.09 -63.78 25.90
C PRO A 139 18.74 -63.09 25.62
N LEU A 140 18.18 -62.37 26.60
CA LEU A 140 16.92 -61.64 26.49
C LEU A 140 17.11 -60.15 26.14
N PHE A 141 18.33 -59.63 26.12
CA PHE A 141 18.58 -58.25 25.66
C PHE A 141 18.34 -58.02 24.17
N PRO A 142 18.71 -58.93 23.25
CA PRO A 142 18.48 -58.74 21.82
C PRO A 142 17.03 -58.38 21.46
N PRO A 143 15.98 -59.10 21.92
CA PRO A 143 14.60 -58.74 21.60
C PRO A 143 14.16 -57.40 22.23
N VAL A 144 14.66 -57.04 23.42
CA VAL A 144 14.36 -55.74 24.06
C VAL A 144 15.00 -54.59 23.28
N LEU A 145 16.26 -54.71 22.89
CA LEU A 145 16.94 -53.72 22.05
C LEU A 145 16.28 -53.62 20.67
N ALA A 146 15.90 -54.76 20.09
CA ALA A 146 15.19 -54.80 18.82
C ALA A 146 13.81 -54.11 18.89
N ALA A 147 13.09 -54.24 20.01
CA ALA A 147 11.86 -53.50 20.26
C ALA A 147 12.09 -51.99 20.42
N LEU A 148 13.15 -51.57 21.10
CA LEU A 148 13.52 -50.14 21.21
C LEU A 148 13.89 -49.53 19.86
N VAL A 149 14.65 -50.26 19.03
CA VAL A 149 14.95 -49.86 17.65
C VAL A 149 13.65 -49.80 16.83
N GLY A 150 12.77 -50.79 16.98
CA GLY A 150 11.43 -50.78 16.39
C GLY A 150 10.66 -49.51 16.76
N VAL A 151 10.61 -49.15 18.04
CA VAL A 151 9.96 -47.91 18.52
C VAL A 151 10.55 -46.67 17.85
N SER A 152 11.87 -46.57 17.75
CA SER A 152 12.53 -45.44 17.07
C SER A 152 12.18 -45.38 15.58
N VAL A 153 12.19 -46.51 14.88
CA VAL A 153 11.83 -46.60 13.45
C VAL A 153 10.37 -46.23 13.22
N GLY A 154 9.46 -46.78 14.02
CA GLY A 154 8.03 -46.47 13.95
C GLY A 154 7.72 -45.00 14.24
N ALA A 155 8.38 -44.43 15.26
CA ALA A 155 8.25 -43.02 15.60
C ALA A 155 8.80 -42.10 14.50
N ALA A 156 9.95 -42.46 13.90
CA ALA A 156 10.52 -41.73 12.77
C ALA A 156 9.58 -41.75 11.56
N ALA A 157 9.02 -42.92 11.22
CA ALA A 157 8.04 -43.07 10.14
C ALA A 157 6.81 -42.18 10.34
N ALA A 158 6.28 -42.10 11.57
CA ALA A 158 5.15 -41.22 11.89
C ALA A 158 5.51 -39.73 11.73
N VAL A 159 6.70 -39.31 12.16
CA VAL A 159 7.18 -37.93 11.97
C VAL A 159 7.36 -37.60 10.48
N THR A 160 7.94 -38.52 9.71
CA THR A 160 8.10 -38.38 8.26
C THR A 160 6.75 -38.25 7.57
N LEU A 161 5.77 -39.09 7.92
CA LEU A 161 4.41 -39.01 7.39
C LEU A 161 3.78 -37.63 7.68
N THR A 162 3.85 -37.16 8.92
CA THR A 162 3.35 -35.83 9.30
C THR A 162 4.04 -34.71 8.51
N ALA A 163 5.37 -34.78 8.33
CA ALA A 163 6.13 -33.79 7.57
C ALA A 163 5.77 -33.81 6.08
N VAL A 164 5.57 -34.98 5.47
CA VAL A 164 5.14 -35.12 4.07
C VAL A 164 3.74 -34.58 3.88
N LEU A 165 2.79 -34.91 4.76
CA LEU A 165 1.41 -34.39 4.69
C LEU A 165 1.38 -32.86 4.86
N ALA A 166 2.13 -32.33 5.83
CA ALA A 166 2.28 -30.89 6.04
C ALA A 166 2.93 -30.19 4.83
N GLY A 167 3.98 -30.80 4.27
CA GLY A 167 4.66 -30.31 3.07
C GLY A 167 3.77 -30.31 1.83
N ALA A 168 2.99 -31.37 1.62
CA ALA A 168 2.02 -31.48 0.53
C ALA A 168 0.91 -30.44 0.66
N ALA A 169 0.35 -30.27 1.86
CA ALA A 169 -0.65 -29.24 2.14
C ALA A 169 -0.09 -27.82 1.92
N ALA A 170 1.15 -27.56 2.38
CA ALA A 170 1.82 -26.29 2.10
C ALA A 170 2.00 -26.08 0.60
N ALA A 171 2.54 -27.08 -0.13
CA ALA A 171 2.78 -26.98 -1.57
C ALA A 171 1.48 -26.69 -2.34
N LEU A 172 0.37 -27.33 -1.97
CA LEU A 172 -0.94 -27.07 -2.56
C LEU A 172 -1.40 -25.62 -2.30
N VAL A 173 -1.32 -25.16 -1.04
CA VAL A 173 -1.72 -23.81 -0.65
C VAL A 173 -0.84 -22.75 -1.31
N TRP A 174 0.46 -22.95 -1.39
CA TRP A 174 1.38 -22.04 -2.08
C TRP A 174 1.18 -22.06 -3.60
N GLY A 175 0.93 -23.24 -4.18
CA GLY A 175 0.64 -23.42 -5.60
C GLY A 175 -0.61 -22.69 -6.07
N MET A 176 -1.65 -22.62 -5.23
CA MET A 176 -2.85 -21.81 -5.50
C MET A 176 -2.71 -20.35 -5.03
N GLY A 177 -2.00 -20.12 -3.93
CA GLY A 177 -1.89 -18.82 -3.27
C GLY A 177 -1.01 -17.83 -4.03
N LEU A 178 0.15 -18.25 -4.55
CA LEU A 178 1.04 -17.38 -5.33
C LEU A 178 0.40 -16.81 -6.59
N PRO A 179 -0.25 -17.61 -7.46
CA PRO A 179 -0.94 -17.06 -8.63
C PRO A 179 -2.11 -16.16 -8.23
N ALA A 180 -2.86 -16.50 -7.18
CA ALA A 180 -3.91 -15.62 -6.67
C ALA A 180 -3.36 -14.27 -6.17
N VAL A 181 -2.26 -14.27 -5.41
CA VAL A 181 -1.57 -13.04 -4.98
C VAL A 181 -1.07 -12.24 -6.17
N GLY A 182 -0.45 -12.90 -7.16
CA GLY A 182 0.01 -12.28 -8.39
C GLY A 182 -1.13 -11.62 -9.18
N LEU A 183 -2.22 -12.35 -9.38
CA LEU A 183 -3.41 -11.87 -10.07
C LEU A 183 -4.03 -10.67 -9.37
N LEU A 184 -4.26 -10.75 -8.05
CA LEU A 184 -4.84 -9.65 -7.27
C LEU A 184 -3.97 -8.39 -7.30
N ARG A 185 -2.64 -8.55 -7.16
CA ARG A 185 -1.70 -7.42 -7.27
C ARG A 185 -1.65 -6.84 -8.68
N ALA A 186 -1.73 -7.69 -9.70
CA ALA A 186 -1.79 -7.26 -11.09
C ALA A 186 -3.08 -6.51 -11.39
N VAL A 187 -4.23 -6.95 -10.87
CA VAL A 187 -5.51 -6.24 -11.00
C VAL A 187 -5.45 -4.88 -10.33
N ASP A 188 -4.97 -4.78 -9.08
CA ASP A 188 -4.81 -3.49 -8.39
C ASP A 188 -3.87 -2.56 -9.18
N GLY A 189 -2.69 -3.05 -9.61
CA GLY A 189 -1.71 -2.26 -10.34
C GLY A 189 -2.17 -1.85 -11.75
N LEU A 190 -2.87 -2.73 -12.46
CA LEU A 190 -3.46 -2.43 -13.76
C LEU A 190 -4.57 -1.41 -13.60
N TRP A 191 -5.42 -1.53 -12.59
CA TRP A 191 -6.45 -0.54 -12.31
C TRP A 191 -5.83 0.82 -12.00
N GLN A 192 -4.87 0.87 -11.08
CA GLN A 192 -4.20 2.11 -10.69
C GLN A 192 -3.48 2.78 -11.86
N SER A 193 -2.87 2.02 -12.76
CA SER A 193 -2.23 2.58 -13.96
C SER A 193 -3.24 3.04 -15.01
N VAL A 194 -4.29 2.25 -15.28
CA VAL A 194 -5.33 2.56 -16.29
C VAL A 194 -6.19 3.75 -15.89
N PHE A 195 -6.58 3.83 -14.61
CA PHE A 195 -7.44 4.87 -14.06
C PHE A 195 -6.65 5.98 -13.37
N ARG A 196 -5.30 5.91 -13.37
CA ARG A 196 -4.42 6.91 -12.72
C ARG A 196 -4.86 7.18 -11.29
N ALA A 197 -5.16 6.11 -10.56
CA ALA A 197 -5.73 6.22 -9.23
C ALA A 197 -4.64 6.49 -8.18
N SER A 198 -4.75 7.60 -7.47
CA SER A 198 -3.90 7.96 -6.34
C SER A 198 -4.73 8.55 -5.19
N GLY A 199 -4.15 8.59 -3.99
CA GLY A 199 -4.70 9.29 -2.84
C GLY A 199 -3.86 10.51 -2.53
N SER A 200 -4.52 11.66 -2.36
CA SER A 200 -3.91 12.91 -1.93
C SER A 200 -4.32 13.26 -0.50
N CYS A 201 -3.34 13.56 0.36
CA CYS A 201 -3.64 14.11 1.68
C CYS A 201 -3.89 15.61 1.59
N GLN A 202 -5.01 16.10 2.13
CA GLN A 202 -5.33 17.53 2.18
C GLN A 202 -4.54 18.30 3.26
N HIS A 203 -3.96 17.59 4.23
CA HIS A 203 -3.21 18.22 5.33
C HIS A 203 -1.71 18.38 5.01
N CYS A 204 -1.05 17.30 4.56
CA CYS A 204 0.39 17.31 4.27
C CYS A 204 0.73 17.24 2.77
N PHE A 205 -0.27 17.24 1.88
CA PHE A 205 -0.10 17.14 0.42
C PHE A 205 0.67 15.90 -0.09
N HIS A 206 0.94 14.93 0.78
CA HIS A 206 1.57 13.66 0.42
C HIS A 206 0.65 12.85 -0.49
N VAL A 207 1.27 12.18 -1.47
CA VAL A 207 0.59 11.41 -2.49
C VAL A 207 0.99 9.96 -2.38
N THR A 208 0.00 9.09 -2.42
CA THR A 208 0.23 7.66 -2.27
C THR A 208 -0.63 6.86 -3.23
N SER A 209 -0.05 5.82 -3.81
CA SER A 209 -0.79 4.74 -4.48
C SER A 209 -1.18 3.62 -3.52
N LEU A 210 -0.66 3.65 -2.29
CA LEU A 210 -0.96 2.69 -1.24
C LEU A 210 -1.25 3.43 0.08
N PRO A 211 -2.50 3.87 0.28
CA PRO A 211 -2.95 4.41 1.55
C PRO A 211 -2.73 3.44 2.69
N ALA A 212 -2.55 3.98 3.90
CA ALA A 212 -2.73 3.19 5.10
C ALA A 212 -4.24 3.04 5.37
N TYR A 213 -4.65 1.97 6.02
CA TYR A 213 -6.05 1.73 6.34
C TYR A 213 -6.22 1.57 7.85
N ARG A 214 -7.17 2.28 8.45
CA ARG A 214 -7.45 2.14 9.87
C ARG A 214 -8.45 1.01 10.10
N CYS A 215 -8.10 0.06 10.96
CA CYS A 215 -8.98 -1.04 11.32
C CYS A 215 -10.23 -0.53 12.06
N PRO A 216 -11.45 -0.89 11.64
CA PRO A 216 -12.68 -0.52 12.36
C PRO A 216 -12.98 -1.45 13.56
N GLY A 217 -12.11 -2.44 13.81
CA GLY A 217 -12.28 -3.41 14.88
C GLY A 217 -12.07 -2.83 16.29
N PRO A 218 -12.35 -3.64 17.33
CA PRO A 218 -12.13 -3.23 18.71
C PRO A 218 -10.63 -3.15 19.00
N HIS A 219 -10.13 -1.94 19.23
CA HIS A 219 -8.76 -1.66 19.65
C HIS A 219 -8.80 -0.88 20.95
N SER A 220 -7.90 -1.20 21.90
CA SER A 220 -7.75 -0.43 23.12
C SER A 220 -7.23 0.99 22.81
N ALA A 221 -7.32 1.91 23.77
CA ALA A 221 -6.74 3.24 23.61
C ALA A 221 -5.22 3.16 23.40
N GLU A 222 -4.55 2.29 24.17
CA GLU A 222 -3.11 2.01 24.06
C GLU A 222 -2.74 1.48 22.67
N ASP A 223 -3.54 0.58 22.09
CA ASP A 223 -3.31 0.04 20.74
C ASP A 223 -3.38 1.14 19.67
N ARG A 224 -4.30 2.10 19.82
CA ARG A 224 -4.48 3.21 18.88
C ARG A 224 -3.38 4.24 19.01
N GLU A 225 -2.95 4.57 20.22
CA GLU A 225 -1.80 5.42 20.47
C GLU A 225 -0.51 4.80 19.95
N ALA A 226 -0.36 3.48 20.11
CA ALA A 226 0.74 2.72 19.53
C ALA A 226 0.63 2.59 18.00
N GLY A 227 -0.51 2.92 17.38
CA GLY A 227 -0.75 2.81 15.95
C GLY A 227 -0.84 1.38 15.42
N LEU A 228 -1.33 0.45 16.25
CA LEU A 228 -1.53 -0.96 15.89
C LEU A 228 -2.81 -1.19 15.06
N ASP A 229 -3.75 -0.25 15.11
CA ASP A 229 -4.95 -0.22 14.28
C ASP A 229 -4.65 0.22 12.83
N LEU A 230 -3.49 0.84 12.59
CA LEU A 230 -3.11 1.37 11.28
C LEU A 230 -2.34 0.34 10.46
N HIS A 231 -2.86 0.09 9.27
CA HIS A 231 -2.38 -0.94 8.37
C HIS A 231 -1.80 -0.33 7.09
N ARG A 232 -0.47 -0.30 6.96
CA ARG A 232 0.25 0.40 5.90
C ARG A 232 0.48 -0.43 4.64
N ASP A 233 0.51 -1.75 4.75
CA ASP A 233 0.60 -2.63 3.58
C ASP A 233 -0.51 -3.69 3.61
N ILE A 234 -1.67 -3.32 3.07
CA ILE A 234 -2.83 -4.20 3.01
C ILE A 234 -2.74 -5.28 1.93
N ARG A 235 -1.75 -5.21 1.03
CA ARG A 235 -1.71 -6.03 -0.19
C ARG A 235 -1.66 -7.53 0.09
N PRO A 236 -2.06 -8.38 -0.88
CA PRO A 236 -2.10 -9.82 -0.69
C PRO A 236 -0.69 -10.36 -0.42
N GLY A 237 -0.55 -11.31 0.49
CA GLY A 237 0.73 -11.91 0.86
C GLY A 237 0.67 -12.78 2.12
N ARG A 238 1.76 -12.78 2.89
CA ARG A 238 1.92 -13.66 4.08
C ARG A 238 0.96 -13.37 5.23
N LEU A 239 0.34 -12.19 5.26
CA LEU A 239 -0.65 -11.81 6.26
C LEU A 239 -2.09 -12.11 5.80
N GLY A 240 -2.29 -12.53 4.54
CA GLY A 240 -3.60 -12.83 3.98
C GLY A 240 -3.61 -12.76 2.45
N VAL A 241 -4.38 -13.63 1.79
CA VAL A 241 -4.53 -13.63 0.32
C VAL A 241 -5.73 -12.81 -0.14
N LEU A 242 -6.96 -13.23 0.19
CA LEU A 242 -8.20 -12.50 -0.12
C LEU A 242 -8.68 -11.60 1.02
N TRP A 243 -8.32 -12.01 2.23
CA TRP A 243 -8.64 -11.38 3.49
C TRP A 243 -7.47 -11.61 4.44
N ARG A 244 -7.28 -10.66 5.35
CA ARG A 244 -6.34 -10.76 6.46
C ARG A 244 -7.05 -10.48 7.77
N ARG A 245 -6.48 -10.95 8.87
CA ARG A 245 -7.05 -10.76 10.20
C ARG A 245 -6.16 -9.80 10.99
N CYS A 246 -6.68 -8.65 11.37
CA CYS A 246 -6.01 -7.73 12.30
C CYS A 246 -5.79 -8.43 13.65
N GLY A 247 -4.84 -7.97 14.47
CA GLY A 247 -4.61 -8.56 15.79
C GLY A 247 -5.82 -8.47 16.72
N CYS A 248 -6.69 -7.47 16.57
CA CYS A 248 -7.99 -7.41 17.25
C CYS A 248 -9.00 -8.49 16.80
N GLY A 249 -8.68 -9.24 15.75
CA GLY A 249 -9.51 -10.30 15.20
C GLY A 249 -10.43 -9.88 14.04
N HIS A 250 -10.54 -8.59 13.73
CA HIS A 250 -11.34 -8.08 12.62
C HIS A 250 -10.76 -8.48 11.25
N ARG A 251 -11.62 -8.74 10.27
CA ARG A 251 -11.21 -9.16 8.92
C ARG A 251 -11.13 -7.96 7.99
N LEU A 252 -9.98 -7.77 7.37
CA LEU A 252 -9.73 -6.71 6.41
C LEU A 252 -9.54 -7.29 5.00
N PRO A 253 -10.05 -6.64 3.94
CA PRO A 253 -9.71 -7.02 2.57
C PRO A 253 -8.22 -6.83 2.32
N THR A 254 -7.65 -7.47 1.30
CA THR A 254 -6.21 -7.44 1.02
C THR A 254 -5.84 -6.68 -0.26
N THR A 255 -6.76 -5.93 -0.85
CA THR A 255 -6.55 -5.18 -2.10
C THR A 255 -6.97 -3.74 -1.90
N VAL A 256 -6.25 -2.79 -2.51
CA VAL A 256 -6.53 -1.35 -2.40
C VAL A 256 -7.94 -1.04 -2.88
N LEU A 257 -8.35 -1.63 -4.01
CA LEU A 257 -9.67 -1.39 -4.60
C LEU A 257 -10.82 -1.73 -3.65
N ARG A 258 -10.72 -2.88 -2.97
CA ARG A 258 -11.74 -3.31 -2.01
C ARG A 258 -11.66 -2.52 -0.71
N ALA A 259 -10.44 -2.28 -0.21
CA ALA A 259 -10.21 -1.56 1.03
C ALA A 259 -10.66 -0.10 0.96
N ALA A 260 -10.45 0.59 -0.17
CA ALA A 260 -10.79 2.00 -0.38
C ALA A 260 -12.30 2.30 -0.25
N HIS A 261 -13.16 1.29 -0.38
CA HIS A 261 -14.61 1.43 -0.27
C HIS A 261 -15.18 0.93 1.06
N SER A 262 -14.49 0.04 1.76
CA SER A 262 -15.00 -0.58 2.99
C SER A 262 -14.26 -0.16 4.26
N VAL A 263 -13.10 0.48 4.15
CA VAL A 263 -12.24 0.83 5.29
C VAL A 263 -11.76 2.28 5.15
N GLN A 264 -11.65 2.99 6.27
CA GLN A 264 -11.14 4.36 6.30
C GLN A 264 -9.67 4.37 5.84
N ALA A 265 -9.41 5.02 4.71
CA ALA A 265 -8.07 5.29 4.23
C ALA A 265 -7.45 6.44 5.04
N CYS A 266 -6.14 6.39 5.27
CA CYS A 266 -5.36 7.34 6.02
C CYS A 266 -4.04 7.62 5.27
N CYS A 267 -3.50 8.82 5.45
CA CYS A 267 -2.22 9.20 4.89
C CYS A 267 -1.10 8.37 5.54
N PRO A 268 -0.23 7.69 4.78
CA PRO A 268 0.86 6.91 5.35
C PRO A 268 1.93 7.79 6.04
N ALA A 269 2.02 9.08 5.67
CA ALA A 269 2.99 10.03 6.22
C ALA A 269 2.52 10.69 7.52
N CYS A 270 1.35 11.37 7.50
CA CYS A 270 0.84 12.09 8.68
C CYS A 270 -0.26 11.36 9.47
N GLY A 271 -0.84 10.29 8.93
CA GLY A 271 -1.91 9.53 9.60
C GLY A 271 -3.33 10.10 9.47
N GLU A 272 -3.49 11.30 8.89
CA GLU A 272 -4.81 11.94 8.73
C GLU A 272 -5.73 11.15 7.78
N PRO A 273 -7.06 11.16 7.99
CA PRO A 273 -7.99 10.43 7.15
C PRO A 273 -7.98 11.00 5.74
N LEU A 274 -7.94 10.09 4.78
CA LEU A 274 -8.08 10.40 3.37
C LEU A 274 -9.55 10.30 2.95
N PRO A 275 -9.93 10.98 1.86
CA PRO A 275 -11.23 10.82 1.27
C PRO A 275 -11.61 9.38 0.95
N SER A 276 -12.90 9.07 1.02
CA SER A 276 -13.43 7.79 0.56
C SER A 276 -13.11 7.55 -0.91
N GLY A 277 -12.58 6.35 -1.22
CA GLY A 277 -12.10 6.01 -2.57
C GLY A 277 -10.68 6.45 -2.90
N ALA A 278 -9.92 7.00 -1.95
CA ALA A 278 -8.51 7.35 -2.15
C ALA A 278 -7.72 6.15 -2.71
N ALA A 279 -6.89 6.40 -3.74
CA ALA A 279 -6.12 5.39 -4.49
C ALA A 279 -6.94 4.30 -5.22
N ALA A 280 -8.26 4.44 -5.30
CA ALA A 280 -9.15 3.64 -6.14
C ALA A 280 -9.85 4.45 -7.24
N MET A 281 -9.90 5.78 -7.10
CA MET A 281 -10.45 6.74 -8.06
C MET A 281 -9.35 7.58 -8.69
N THR A 282 -9.62 8.12 -9.88
CA THR A 282 -8.72 9.07 -10.56
C THR A 282 -8.57 10.33 -9.71
N ASP A 283 -7.33 10.77 -9.48
CA ASP A 283 -6.99 11.97 -8.71
C ASP A 283 -6.31 12.98 -9.65
N VAL A 284 -6.98 14.10 -9.90
CA VAL A 284 -6.56 15.14 -10.84
C VAL A 284 -6.24 16.40 -10.05
N ARG A 285 -5.05 16.95 -10.30
CA ARG A 285 -4.57 18.19 -9.65
C ARG A 285 -4.44 19.27 -10.70
N VAL A 286 -5.03 20.41 -10.40
CA VAL A 286 -5.01 21.58 -11.28
C VAL A 286 -4.38 22.74 -10.54
N PRO A 287 -3.04 22.82 -10.52
CA PRO A 287 -2.36 24.01 -10.04
C PRO A 287 -2.50 25.15 -11.04
N VAL A 288 -2.87 26.32 -10.53
CA VAL A 288 -3.01 27.55 -11.29
C VAL A 288 -1.97 28.56 -10.79
N PHE A 289 -1.11 29.04 -11.68
CA PHE A 289 -0.08 30.04 -11.38
C PHE A 289 -0.06 31.17 -12.41
N GLY A 290 0.60 32.28 -12.07
CA GLY A 290 0.60 33.51 -12.86
C GLY A 290 0.74 34.74 -11.96
N ALA A 291 0.94 35.91 -12.56
CA ALA A 291 1.15 37.16 -11.83
C ALA A 291 -0.01 37.48 -10.85
N ALA A 292 0.29 38.25 -9.81
CA ALA A 292 -0.75 38.79 -8.92
C ALA A 292 -1.77 39.59 -9.75
N SER A 293 -3.06 39.48 -9.42
CA SER A 293 -4.18 40.08 -10.20
C SER A 293 -4.39 39.54 -11.62
N ALA A 294 -3.71 38.46 -12.04
CA ALA A 294 -3.92 37.88 -13.38
C ALA A 294 -5.28 37.20 -13.60
N GLY A 295 -6.13 37.11 -12.58
CA GLY A 295 -7.45 36.46 -12.66
C GLY A 295 -7.47 34.97 -12.33
N LYS A 296 -6.43 34.43 -11.67
CA LYS A 296 -6.35 33.02 -11.26
C LYS A 296 -7.56 32.54 -10.46
N THR A 297 -7.88 33.27 -9.38
CA THR A 297 -9.02 32.94 -8.52
C THR A 297 -10.31 32.95 -9.34
N HIS A 298 -10.58 34.02 -10.11
CA HIS A 298 -11.76 34.10 -10.99
C HIS A 298 -11.84 32.95 -12.00
N LEU A 299 -10.71 32.52 -12.58
CA LEU A 299 -10.67 31.36 -13.47
C LEU A 299 -11.06 30.06 -12.75
N ILE A 300 -10.53 29.82 -11.55
CA ILE A 300 -10.88 28.64 -10.73
C ILE A 300 -12.38 28.65 -10.43
N MET A 301 -12.93 29.79 -10.03
CA MET A 301 -14.35 29.93 -9.65
C MET A 301 -15.26 29.72 -10.86
N ALA A 302 -14.93 30.44 -11.95
CA ALA A 302 -15.42 30.31 -13.32
C ALA A 302 -15.60 28.84 -13.74
N GLY A 303 -14.45 28.17 -13.75
CA GLY A 303 -14.30 26.78 -14.14
C GLY A 303 -15.04 25.83 -13.22
N LEU A 304 -14.95 26.02 -11.89
CA LEU A 304 -15.60 25.17 -10.91
C LEU A 304 -17.12 25.18 -11.06
N VAL A 305 -17.73 26.37 -11.19
CA VAL A 305 -19.17 26.52 -11.42
C VAL A 305 -19.56 25.90 -12.75
N ALA A 306 -18.80 26.13 -13.82
CA ALA A 306 -19.08 25.57 -15.14
C ALA A 306 -18.94 24.03 -15.16
N LEU A 307 -17.89 23.47 -14.55
CA LEU A 307 -17.67 22.03 -14.40
C LEU A 307 -18.75 21.38 -13.55
N SER A 308 -19.18 22.03 -12.46
CA SER A 308 -20.26 21.54 -11.61
C SER A 308 -21.59 21.49 -12.37
N ARG A 309 -21.91 22.54 -13.14
CA ARG A 309 -23.10 22.61 -14.02
C ARG A 309 -23.05 21.57 -15.14
N ALA A 310 -21.89 21.36 -15.76
CA ALA A 310 -21.72 20.34 -16.80
C ALA A 310 -21.78 18.92 -16.21
N GLY A 311 -21.17 18.71 -15.04
CA GLY A 311 -21.19 17.45 -14.30
C GLY A 311 -22.60 17.06 -13.86
N THR A 312 -23.42 18.00 -13.37
CA THR A 312 -24.83 17.73 -13.00
C THR A 312 -25.68 17.30 -14.18
N ARG A 313 -25.35 17.71 -15.42
CA ARG A 313 -26.05 17.26 -16.64
C ARG A 313 -25.67 15.83 -17.06
N ARG A 314 -24.50 15.31 -16.65
CA ARG A 314 -23.97 14.00 -17.04
C ARG A 314 -23.77 13.01 -15.88
N GLY A 315 -24.06 13.43 -14.64
CA GLY A 315 -23.90 12.63 -13.42
C GLY A 315 -24.05 13.45 -12.13
N THR A 316 -23.53 12.94 -11.00
CA THR A 316 -23.59 13.59 -9.68
C THR A 316 -22.28 14.28 -9.33
N VAL A 317 -22.36 15.56 -8.96
CA VAL A 317 -21.25 16.32 -8.38
C VAL A 317 -21.38 16.24 -6.87
N GLY A 318 -20.32 15.80 -6.20
CA GLY A 318 -20.26 15.74 -4.74
C GLY A 318 -19.10 16.58 -4.20
N PHE A 319 -19.35 17.34 -3.14
CA PHE A 319 -18.29 17.98 -2.37
C PHE A 319 -17.85 17.02 -1.26
N LEU A 320 -16.55 16.96 -1.00
CA LEU A 320 -15.98 16.02 -0.02
C LEU A 320 -16.12 16.52 1.41
N ASP A 321 -16.15 17.83 1.58
CA ASP A 321 -16.10 18.52 2.86
C ASP A 321 -17.00 19.76 2.82
N GLU A 322 -17.53 20.14 4.00
CA GLU A 322 -18.44 21.28 4.13
C GLU A 322 -17.75 22.60 3.77
N HIS A 323 -16.42 22.68 3.92
CA HIS A 323 -15.63 23.83 3.52
C HIS A 323 -15.63 24.00 1.99
N SER A 324 -15.35 22.95 1.22
CA SER A 324 -15.43 22.94 -0.25
C SER A 324 -16.85 23.26 -0.74
N ARG A 325 -17.87 22.78 -0.02
CA ARG A 325 -19.27 23.11 -0.32
C ARG A 325 -19.57 24.60 -0.08
N THR A 326 -19.19 25.12 1.08
CA THR A 326 -19.39 26.53 1.44
C THR A 326 -18.64 27.45 0.48
N ALA A 327 -17.39 27.12 0.16
CA ALA A 327 -16.59 27.83 -0.82
C ALA A 327 -17.29 27.82 -2.18
N TYR A 328 -17.74 26.65 -2.67
CA TYR A 328 -18.51 26.56 -3.92
C TYR A 328 -19.78 27.41 -3.90
N GLU A 329 -20.54 27.41 -2.81
CA GLU A 329 -21.78 28.20 -2.70
C GLU A 329 -21.51 29.70 -2.73
N GLN A 330 -20.47 30.16 -2.02
CA GLN A 330 -19.98 31.54 -2.10
C GLN A 330 -19.52 31.88 -3.52
N TYR A 331 -18.80 30.96 -4.16
CA TYR A 331 -18.24 31.17 -5.49
C TYR A 331 -19.33 31.26 -6.55
N ARG A 332 -20.35 30.41 -6.44
CA ARG A 332 -21.55 30.45 -7.28
C ARG A 332 -22.29 31.77 -7.11
N ALA A 333 -22.48 32.25 -5.89
CA ALA A 333 -23.16 33.52 -5.63
C ALA A 333 -22.39 34.72 -6.22
N LEU A 334 -21.06 34.72 -6.15
CA LEU A 334 -20.22 35.76 -6.75
C LEU A 334 -20.28 35.76 -8.28
N VAL A 335 -20.19 34.58 -8.90
CA VAL A 335 -20.32 34.43 -10.35
C VAL A 335 -21.72 34.84 -10.83
N ASP A 336 -22.77 34.43 -10.13
CA ASP A 336 -24.16 34.74 -10.50
C ASP A 336 -24.51 36.24 -10.29
N SER A 337 -23.83 36.92 -9.35
CA SER A 337 -24.00 38.36 -9.10
C SER A 337 -23.08 39.26 -9.94
N GLY A 338 -22.15 38.68 -10.70
CA GLY A 338 -21.19 39.43 -11.54
C GLY A 338 -20.13 40.22 -10.74
N GLN A 339 -20.04 40.02 -9.43
CA GLN A 339 -19.13 40.75 -8.54
C GLN A 339 -17.72 40.13 -8.52
N SER A 340 -16.72 40.99 -8.36
CA SER A 340 -15.31 40.56 -8.30
C SER A 340 -14.99 40.00 -6.91
N ALA A 341 -14.34 38.84 -6.85
CA ALA A 341 -13.88 38.26 -5.59
C ALA A 341 -12.92 39.21 -4.85
N ALA A 342 -13.14 39.43 -3.55
CA ALA A 342 -12.21 40.19 -2.70
C ALA A 342 -10.82 39.54 -2.70
N LYS A 343 -9.75 40.35 -2.60
CA LYS A 343 -8.36 39.87 -2.55
C LYS A 343 -8.23 38.74 -1.52
N THR A 344 -7.88 37.55 -1.98
CA THR A 344 -7.63 36.38 -1.11
C THR A 344 -6.46 36.70 -0.19
N SER A 345 -6.72 36.85 1.11
CA SER A 345 -5.68 37.07 2.12
C SER A 345 -4.77 35.85 2.22
N ALA A 346 -3.48 36.11 2.44
CA ALA A 346 -2.35 35.19 2.30
C ALA A 346 -2.26 34.09 3.39
N ALA A 347 -3.35 33.36 3.67
CA ALA A 347 -3.35 32.26 4.62
C ALA A 347 -3.84 30.97 3.96
N VAL A 348 -2.87 30.17 3.48
CA VAL A 348 -2.98 28.79 2.99
C VAL A 348 -3.75 28.65 1.64
N PRO A 349 -3.18 27.98 0.63
CA PRO A 349 -3.89 27.73 -0.63
C PRO A 349 -5.17 26.92 -0.36
N VAL A 350 -6.33 27.53 -0.59
CA VAL A 350 -7.64 26.88 -0.43
C VAL A 350 -7.82 25.88 -1.57
N ALA A 351 -7.55 24.62 -1.29
CA ALA A 351 -7.75 23.54 -2.26
C ALA A 351 -9.23 23.16 -2.34
N VAL A 352 -9.97 23.68 -3.32
CA VAL A 352 -11.36 23.26 -3.54
C VAL A 352 -11.36 21.90 -4.22
N THR A 353 -11.99 20.92 -3.57
CA THR A 353 -12.04 19.54 -4.06
C THR A 353 -13.45 19.18 -4.54
N VAL A 354 -13.54 18.72 -5.79
CA VAL A 354 -14.81 18.28 -6.39
C VAL A 354 -14.72 16.82 -6.80
N ARG A 355 -15.73 16.04 -6.42
CA ARG A 355 -15.95 14.70 -6.94
C ARG A 355 -16.83 14.78 -8.18
N LEU A 356 -16.26 14.42 -9.32
CA LEU A 356 -16.99 14.29 -10.58
C LEU A 356 -17.31 12.81 -10.83
N ARG A 357 -18.57 12.50 -11.09
CA ARG A 357 -19.00 11.20 -11.63
C ARG A 357 -19.57 11.40 -13.02
N GLY A 358 -18.97 10.74 -14.02
CA GLY A 358 -19.40 10.82 -15.42
C GLY A 358 -18.87 9.64 -16.23
N GLY A 359 -19.67 9.11 -17.16
CA GLY A 359 -19.24 8.04 -18.07
C GLY A 359 -18.78 6.75 -17.38
N GLY A 360 -19.37 6.41 -16.22
CA GLY A 360 -19.00 5.24 -15.41
C GLY A 360 -17.71 5.39 -14.58
N ARG A 361 -17.07 6.58 -14.59
CA ARG A 361 -15.87 6.87 -13.81
C ARG A 361 -16.15 7.91 -12.72
N ALA A 362 -15.41 7.80 -11.61
CA ALA A 362 -15.37 8.80 -10.57
C ALA A 362 -13.95 9.39 -10.50
N ALA A 363 -13.86 10.72 -10.48
CA ALA A 363 -12.61 11.46 -10.35
C ALA A 363 -12.71 12.48 -9.22
N LEU A 364 -11.62 12.66 -8.49
CA LEU A 364 -11.42 13.77 -7.57
C LEU A 364 -10.59 14.82 -8.29
N VAL A 365 -11.10 16.05 -8.35
CA VAL A 365 -10.41 17.18 -8.95
C VAL A 365 -10.10 18.19 -7.86
N HIS A 366 -8.82 18.49 -7.69
CA HIS A 366 -8.31 19.43 -6.71
C HIS A 366 -7.77 20.68 -7.41
N PHE A 367 -8.37 21.83 -7.13
CA PHE A 367 -7.91 23.13 -7.64
C PHE A 367 -6.99 23.79 -6.62
N PHE A 368 -5.79 24.18 -7.02
CA PHE A 368 -4.84 24.86 -6.16
C PHE A 368 -4.58 26.26 -6.71
N ASP A 369 -4.95 27.29 -5.94
CA ASP A 369 -4.57 28.68 -6.24
C ASP A 369 -3.17 28.92 -5.65
N ALA A 370 -2.14 28.90 -6.51
CA ALA A 370 -0.83 29.34 -6.11
C ALA A 370 -0.83 30.87 -6.08
N ALA A 371 -1.05 31.46 -4.90
CA ALA A 371 -0.88 32.89 -4.73
C ALA A 371 0.54 33.27 -5.17
N GLY A 372 0.64 34.14 -6.20
CA GLY A 372 1.92 34.49 -6.84
C GLY A 372 2.94 35.13 -5.88
N GLU A 373 2.50 35.57 -4.71
CA GLU A 373 3.33 36.15 -3.65
C GLU A 373 3.99 35.07 -2.78
N THR A 374 3.33 33.92 -2.59
CA THR A 374 3.86 32.76 -1.83
C THR A 374 4.96 32.00 -2.60
N LEU A 375 5.16 32.34 -3.88
CA LEU A 375 6.28 31.82 -4.66
C LEU A 375 7.62 32.52 -4.35
N ALA A 376 7.59 33.74 -3.82
CA ALA A 376 8.78 34.51 -3.46
C ALA A 376 9.33 34.14 -2.07
N ASP A 377 8.50 33.62 -1.17
CA ASP A 377 8.93 33.32 0.20
C ASP A 377 9.66 31.97 0.28
N SER A 378 10.94 32.02 0.63
CA SER A 378 11.88 30.89 0.70
C SER A 378 11.73 30.03 1.96
N GLY A 379 10.79 30.37 2.87
CA GLY A 379 10.62 29.69 4.16
C GLY A 379 9.58 28.57 4.22
N GLN A 380 8.70 28.43 3.21
CA GLN A 380 7.58 27.47 3.25
C GLN A 380 7.94 26.13 2.57
N ASN A 381 8.88 25.42 3.19
CA ASN A 381 9.54 24.20 2.71
C ASN A 381 8.65 22.95 2.46
N GLY A 382 7.33 23.01 2.69
CA GLY A 382 6.43 21.85 2.54
C GLY A 382 5.22 22.07 1.63
N GLN A 383 4.99 23.29 1.13
CA GLN A 383 3.68 23.65 0.58
C GLN A 383 3.50 23.39 -0.92
N LEU A 384 4.54 23.00 -1.66
CA LEU A 384 4.47 22.90 -3.14
C LEU A 384 4.51 21.47 -3.70
N ALA A 385 4.46 20.44 -2.85
CA ALA A 385 4.41 19.04 -3.30
C ALA A 385 3.23 18.73 -4.25
N TYR A 386 2.21 19.60 -4.30
CA TYR A 386 1.12 19.51 -5.26
C TYR A 386 1.54 19.85 -6.70
N LEU A 387 2.57 20.68 -6.90
CA LEU A 387 3.10 21.05 -8.22
C LEU A 387 3.92 19.91 -8.83
N ASP A 388 4.74 19.22 -8.03
CA ASP A 388 5.64 18.16 -8.50
C ASP A 388 4.90 16.98 -9.13
N GLN A 389 3.65 16.77 -8.69
CA GLN A 389 2.86 15.62 -9.06
C GLN A 389 1.69 15.98 -9.98
N ALA A 390 1.55 17.26 -10.34
CA ALA A 390 0.60 17.69 -11.34
C ALA A 390 1.08 17.24 -12.74
N ARG A 391 0.17 16.66 -13.52
CA ARG A 391 0.45 16.27 -14.92
C ARG A 391 0.19 17.42 -15.88
N THR A 392 -0.68 18.33 -15.48
CA THR A 392 -1.05 19.51 -16.27
C THR A 392 -1.02 20.71 -15.36
N LEU A 393 -0.35 21.74 -15.84
CA LEU A 393 -0.16 23.02 -15.19
C LEU A 393 -1.03 24.06 -15.90
N THR A 394 -1.55 25.03 -15.16
CA THR A 394 -2.31 26.15 -15.74
C THR A 394 -1.59 27.45 -15.46
N PHE A 395 -1.10 28.10 -16.52
CA PHE A 395 -0.53 29.45 -16.45
C PHE A 395 -1.58 30.47 -16.87
N VAL A 396 -1.78 31.51 -16.06
CA VAL A 396 -2.74 32.58 -16.33
C VAL A 396 -2.00 33.88 -16.61
N LEU A 397 -2.23 34.40 -17.82
CA LEU A 397 -1.74 35.66 -18.35
C LEU A 397 -2.83 36.73 -18.24
N ASP A 398 -2.47 37.89 -17.69
CA ASP A 398 -3.26 39.11 -17.83
C ASP A 398 -2.86 39.84 -19.11
N PRO A 399 -3.72 39.98 -20.14
CA PRO A 399 -3.34 40.67 -21.36
C PRO A 399 -3.00 42.14 -21.13
N PHE A 400 -3.55 42.80 -20.10
CA PHE A 400 -3.28 44.21 -19.79
C PHE A 400 -1.93 44.46 -19.10
N SER A 401 -1.21 43.40 -18.76
CA SER A 401 0.16 43.51 -18.24
C SER A 401 1.21 43.62 -19.36
N ILE A 402 0.84 43.25 -20.59
CA ILE A 402 1.68 43.36 -21.77
C ILE A 402 1.87 44.84 -22.11
N PRO A 403 3.10 45.34 -22.30
CA PRO A 403 3.36 46.76 -22.58
C PRO A 403 2.51 47.30 -23.74
N ASP A 404 2.52 46.65 -24.90
CA ASP A 404 1.79 47.12 -26.09
C ASP A 404 0.28 47.23 -25.86
N VAL A 405 -0.31 46.24 -25.18
CA VAL A 405 -1.75 46.23 -24.85
C VAL A 405 -2.07 47.30 -23.83
N ARG A 406 -1.23 47.45 -22.80
CA ARG A 406 -1.38 48.44 -21.73
C ARG A 406 -1.31 49.85 -22.28
N ASP A 407 -0.33 50.13 -23.13
CA ASP A 407 -0.08 51.47 -23.65
C ASP A 407 -1.22 51.90 -24.58
N GLN A 408 -1.75 50.98 -25.40
CA GLN A 408 -2.93 51.24 -26.22
C GLN A 408 -4.21 51.40 -25.40
N ALA A 409 -4.39 50.60 -24.34
CA ALA A 409 -5.52 50.75 -23.43
C ALA A 409 -5.44 52.07 -22.65
N ALA A 410 -4.25 52.48 -22.20
CA ALA A 410 -4.03 53.74 -21.51
C ALA A 410 -4.30 54.96 -22.42
N ALA A 411 -3.90 54.88 -23.69
CA ALA A 411 -4.06 55.97 -24.65
C ALA A 411 -5.51 56.12 -25.15
N GLY A 412 -6.24 55.02 -25.37
CA GLY A 412 -7.56 55.04 -26.01
C GLY A 412 -8.74 54.76 -25.08
N TYR A 413 -8.52 54.08 -23.95
CA TYR A 413 -9.59 53.50 -23.13
C TYR A 413 -9.26 53.45 -21.62
N PRO A 414 -9.02 54.61 -20.96
CA PRO A 414 -8.57 54.66 -19.57
C PRO A 414 -9.56 54.04 -18.56
N ASP A 415 -10.87 54.11 -18.84
CA ASP A 415 -11.91 53.48 -18.01
C ASP A 415 -11.82 51.94 -18.07
N LEU A 416 -11.52 51.37 -19.24
CA LEU A 416 -11.31 49.93 -19.41
C LEU A 416 -10.07 49.45 -18.67
N LEU A 417 -8.99 50.25 -18.69
CA LEU A 417 -7.76 49.91 -17.99
C LEU A 417 -7.96 49.92 -16.46
N SER A 418 -8.75 50.88 -15.97
CA SER A 418 -9.13 50.97 -14.56
C SER A 418 -10.01 49.79 -14.13
N GLU A 419 -10.97 49.38 -14.96
CA GLU A 419 -11.79 48.19 -14.74
C GLU A 419 -10.95 46.90 -14.79
N ALA A 420 -9.99 46.83 -15.71
CA ALA A 420 -9.13 45.66 -15.89
C ALA A 420 -8.22 45.42 -14.69
N ASN A 421 -7.80 46.46 -13.95
CA ASN A 421 -6.87 46.37 -12.83
C ASN A 421 -5.64 45.49 -13.16
N PRO A 422 -4.70 46.00 -13.97
CA PRO A 422 -3.61 45.20 -14.55
C PRO A 422 -2.70 44.58 -13.49
N ALA A 423 -2.14 43.41 -13.81
CA ALA A 423 -1.08 42.82 -13.00
C ALA A 423 0.16 43.72 -12.94
N THR A 424 0.74 43.85 -11.74
CA THR A 424 1.86 44.79 -11.46
C THR A 424 3.24 44.23 -11.86
N TYR A 425 3.36 42.92 -12.09
CA TYR A 425 4.62 42.24 -12.38
C TYR A 425 4.73 41.84 -13.84
N ASP A 426 5.96 41.75 -14.36
CA ASP A 426 6.21 41.22 -15.69
C ASP A 426 5.79 39.75 -15.77
N VAL A 427 5.12 39.44 -16.87
CA VAL A 427 4.60 38.12 -17.22
C VAL A 427 5.74 37.11 -17.37
N ALA A 428 6.80 37.51 -18.06
CA ALA A 428 7.93 36.63 -18.35
C ALA A 428 8.61 36.22 -17.04
N ASP A 429 8.81 37.17 -16.12
CA ASP A 429 9.37 36.92 -14.80
C ASP A 429 8.49 35.95 -13.98
N ALA A 430 7.17 36.16 -13.95
CA ALA A 430 6.25 35.28 -13.24
C ALA A 430 6.30 33.83 -13.76
N TYR A 431 6.43 33.66 -15.08
CA TYR A 431 6.61 32.36 -15.71
C TYR A 431 7.98 31.75 -15.33
N HIS A 432 9.07 32.49 -15.50
CA HIS A 432 10.43 32.02 -15.26
C HIS A 432 10.67 31.61 -13.80
N VAL A 433 10.19 32.41 -12.85
CA VAL A 433 10.29 32.09 -11.41
C VAL A 433 9.61 30.76 -11.12
N THR A 434 8.42 30.53 -11.68
CA THR A 434 7.66 29.30 -11.44
C THR A 434 8.36 28.09 -12.07
N VAL A 435 8.77 28.18 -13.33
CA VAL A 435 9.42 27.05 -14.04
C VAL A 435 10.79 26.72 -13.45
N ASN A 436 11.59 27.73 -13.11
CA ASN A 436 12.88 27.50 -12.47
C ASN A 436 12.69 26.79 -11.12
N ARG A 437 11.66 27.18 -10.35
CA ARG A 437 11.32 26.52 -9.09
C ARG A 437 10.90 25.06 -9.29
N LEU A 438 10.07 24.75 -10.29
CA LEU A 438 9.71 23.37 -10.64
C LEU A 438 10.97 22.52 -10.92
N ARG A 439 11.92 23.07 -11.70
CA ARG A 439 13.17 22.38 -12.02
C ARG A 439 14.05 22.16 -10.79
N LEU A 440 14.15 23.14 -9.88
CA LEU A 440 14.89 23.01 -8.63
C LEU A 440 14.36 21.87 -7.74
N TYR A 441 13.05 21.61 -7.78
CA TYR A 441 12.43 20.49 -7.07
C TYR A 441 12.48 19.16 -7.83
N GLY A 442 13.21 19.10 -8.95
CA GLY A 442 13.41 17.87 -9.73
C GLY A 442 12.20 17.47 -10.57
N VAL A 443 11.28 18.41 -10.84
CA VAL A 443 10.12 18.17 -11.69
C VAL A 443 10.55 18.21 -13.15
N ASP A 444 10.28 17.10 -13.87
CA ASP A 444 10.53 17.01 -15.31
C ASP A 444 9.37 17.67 -16.09
N THR A 445 9.52 18.97 -16.37
CA THR A 445 8.49 19.78 -17.06
C THR A 445 8.19 19.26 -18.47
N HIS A 446 9.11 18.56 -19.13
CA HIS A 446 8.88 17.98 -20.45
C HIS A 446 7.85 16.83 -20.45
N ARG A 447 7.59 16.23 -19.28
CA ARG A 447 6.53 15.22 -19.10
C ARG A 447 5.18 15.84 -18.74
N GLN A 448 5.16 17.14 -18.46
CA GLN A 448 3.96 17.89 -18.10
C GLN A 448 3.38 18.60 -19.31
N ARG A 449 2.08 18.93 -19.19
CA ARG A 449 1.32 19.70 -20.15
C ARG A 449 1.04 21.09 -19.58
N LEU A 450 0.98 22.12 -20.41
CA LEU A 450 0.67 23.48 -19.98
C LEU A 450 -0.61 23.99 -20.67
N ALA A 451 -1.60 24.35 -19.86
CA ALA A 451 -2.70 25.19 -20.29
C ALA A 451 -2.27 26.66 -20.13
N PHE A 452 -2.04 27.33 -21.26
CA PHE A 452 -1.68 28.74 -21.29
C PHE A 452 -2.96 29.56 -21.48
N VAL A 453 -3.42 30.21 -20.41
CA VAL A 453 -4.71 30.88 -20.36
C VAL A 453 -4.52 32.39 -20.41
N VAL A 454 -5.06 33.02 -21.45
CA VAL A 454 -5.22 34.48 -21.53
C VAL A 454 -6.55 34.83 -20.88
N SER A 455 -6.50 35.55 -19.76
CA SER A 455 -7.69 35.93 -18.99
C SER A 455 -8.31 37.24 -19.52
N LYS A 456 -9.43 37.67 -18.91
CA LYS A 456 -10.10 38.95 -19.18
C LYS A 456 -10.47 39.14 -20.67
N ALA A 457 -10.81 38.06 -21.36
CA ALA A 457 -11.15 38.09 -22.79
C ALA A 457 -12.30 39.06 -23.11
N ASP A 458 -13.25 39.24 -22.19
CA ASP A 458 -14.37 40.18 -22.29
C ASP A 458 -13.91 41.65 -22.39
N LEU A 459 -12.87 42.03 -21.66
CA LEU A 459 -12.29 43.38 -21.71
C LEU A 459 -11.36 43.53 -22.90
N LEU A 460 -10.56 42.49 -23.19
CA LEU A 460 -9.63 42.49 -24.31
C LEU A 460 -10.35 42.66 -25.66
N ALA A 461 -11.50 42.00 -25.84
CA ALA A 461 -12.32 42.09 -27.05
C ALA A 461 -12.85 43.50 -27.36
N ARG A 462 -12.82 44.43 -26.40
CA ARG A 462 -13.22 45.83 -26.59
C ARG A 462 -12.10 46.70 -27.18
N LEU A 463 -10.89 46.16 -27.29
CA LEU A 463 -9.71 46.86 -27.83
C LEU A 463 -9.46 46.50 -29.30
N PRO A 464 -9.05 47.47 -30.14
CA PRO A 464 -8.68 47.20 -31.53
C PRO A 464 -7.51 46.20 -31.68
N ILE A 465 -6.61 46.14 -30.69
CA ILE A 465 -5.47 45.20 -30.67
C ILE A 465 -5.89 43.73 -30.61
N ALA A 466 -7.14 43.46 -30.22
CA ALA A 466 -7.72 42.13 -30.18
C ALA A 466 -8.61 41.83 -31.39
N SER A 467 -8.63 42.71 -32.40
CA SER A 467 -9.44 42.49 -33.61
C SER A 467 -8.98 41.22 -34.34
N GLY A 468 -9.91 40.29 -34.56
CA GLY A 468 -9.63 38.99 -35.19
C GLY A 468 -9.13 37.90 -34.23
N LEU A 469 -9.06 38.17 -32.92
CA LEU A 469 -8.70 37.16 -31.92
C LEU A 469 -9.87 36.19 -31.68
N ASP A 470 -9.77 35.00 -32.26
CA ASP A 470 -10.66 33.85 -32.00
C ASP A 470 -10.18 33.03 -30.79
N PRO A 471 -11.09 32.43 -29.99
CA PRO A 471 -10.77 31.46 -28.94
C PRO A 471 -9.98 30.22 -29.36
N ASP A 472 -9.81 29.94 -30.67
CA ASP A 472 -8.96 28.86 -31.16
C ASP A 472 -7.50 28.98 -30.69
N SER A 473 -6.89 27.85 -30.32
CA SER A 473 -5.54 27.83 -29.77
C SER A 473 -4.47 28.35 -30.75
N GLY A 474 -4.66 28.19 -32.06
CA GLY A 474 -3.74 28.70 -33.08
C GLY A 474 -3.83 30.22 -33.23
N SER A 475 -5.06 30.74 -33.18
CA SER A 475 -5.36 32.18 -33.17
C SER A 475 -4.72 32.86 -31.95
N VAL A 476 -4.98 32.35 -30.75
CA VAL A 476 -4.43 32.91 -29.50
C VAL A 476 -2.89 32.91 -29.51
N ARG A 477 -2.27 31.82 -29.99
CA ARG A 477 -0.81 31.74 -30.10
C ARG A 477 -0.25 32.80 -31.05
N SER A 478 -0.87 32.97 -32.22
CA SER A 478 -0.42 33.93 -33.23
C SER A 478 -0.57 35.37 -32.74
N TRP A 479 -1.65 35.65 -32.01
CA TRP A 479 -1.85 36.93 -31.36
C TRP A 479 -0.78 37.22 -30.30
N LEU A 480 -0.47 36.26 -29.42
CA LEU A 480 0.58 36.41 -28.40
C LEU A 480 1.95 36.76 -29.01
N VAL A 481 2.30 36.15 -30.14
CA VAL A 481 3.53 36.48 -30.90
C VAL A 481 3.48 37.92 -31.43
N THR A 482 2.32 38.34 -31.95
CA THR A 482 2.13 39.67 -32.53
C THR A 482 2.22 40.78 -31.48
N VAL A 483 1.76 40.54 -30.25
CA VAL A 483 1.82 41.49 -29.12
C VAL A 483 3.13 41.41 -28.33
N GLY A 484 4.20 40.85 -28.91
CA GLY A 484 5.54 40.91 -28.35
C GLY A 484 5.93 39.78 -27.39
N LEU A 485 5.11 38.72 -27.24
CA LEU A 485 5.39 37.58 -26.35
C LEU A 485 5.96 36.34 -27.06
N ASP A 486 6.57 36.50 -28.25
CA ASP A 486 7.16 35.40 -29.03
C ASP A 486 8.16 34.55 -28.21
N ASN A 487 9.07 35.23 -27.50
CA ASN A 487 10.06 34.56 -26.66
C ASN A 487 9.40 33.69 -25.58
N LEU A 488 8.35 34.21 -24.92
CA LEU A 488 7.64 33.48 -23.87
C LEU A 488 6.89 32.27 -24.44
N VAL A 489 6.21 32.43 -25.59
CA VAL A 489 5.51 31.34 -26.29
C VAL A 489 6.50 30.24 -26.70
N THR A 490 7.66 30.63 -27.24
CA THR A 490 8.72 29.72 -27.66
C THR A 490 9.31 28.97 -26.48
N ILE A 491 9.60 29.66 -25.37
CA ILE A 491 10.12 29.05 -24.14
C ILE A 491 9.09 28.10 -23.54
N ALA A 492 7.81 28.50 -23.44
CA ALA A 492 6.74 27.64 -22.94
C ALA A 492 6.60 26.35 -23.76
N THR A 493 6.63 26.47 -25.09
CA THR A 493 6.54 25.30 -25.99
C THR A 493 7.78 24.40 -25.89
N ARG A 494 8.94 24.95 -25.50
CA ARG A 494 10.16 24.18 -25.29
C ARG A 494 10.19 23.50 -23.93
N ASP A 495 9.73 24.17 -22.88
CA ASP A 495 9.82 23.70 -21.49
C ASP A 495 8.85 22.56 -21.18
N PHE A 496 7.73 22.49 -21.90
CA PHE A 496 6.64 21.53 -21.67
C PHE A 496 6.44 20.59 -22.86
N GLY A 497 5.95 19.38 -22.60
CA GLY A 497 5.74 18.37 -23.65
C GLY A 497 4.55 18.68 -24.57
N GLU A 498 3.54 19.37 -24.05
CA GLU A 498 2.37 19.84 -24.81
C GLU A 498 1.88 21.15 -24.23
N VAL A 499 1.70 22.18 -25.07
CA VAL A 499 1.15 23.47 -24.68
C VAL A 499 -0.10 23.75 -25.50
N ARG A 500 -1.17 24.15 -24.83
CA ARG A 500 -2.40 24.61 -25.48
C ARG A 500 -2.80 25.98 -24.96
N PHE A 501 -3.16 26.86 -25.88
CA PHE A 501 -3.53 28.23 -25.60
C PHE A 501 -5.04 28.35 -25.52
N PHE A 502 -5.52 29.10 -24.53
CA PHE A 502 -6.93 29.32 -24.28
C PHE A 502 -7.20 30.80 -24.04
N LEU A 503 -8.27 31.29 -24.65
CA LEU A 503 -8.84 32.59 -24.34
C LEU A 503 -10.03 32.39 -23.42
N VAL A 504 -10.02 33.01 -22.24
CA VAL A 504 -11.05 32.80 -21.23
C VAL A 504 -11.60 34.13 -20.72
N SER A 505 -12.94 34.23 -20.71
CA SER A 505 -13.64 35.20 -19.89
C SER A 505 -14.26 34.50 -18.68
N ALA A 506 -14.11 35.12 -17.51
CA ALA A 506 -14.80 34.67 -16.30
C ALA A 506 -16.27 35.12 -16.28
N ARG A 507 -16.65 36.12 -17.11
CA ARG A 507 -17.97 36.77 -17.12
C ARG A 507 -18.82 36.36 -18.31
N ASP A 508 -18.20 36.09 -19.46
CA ASP A 508 -18.90 35.79 -20.71
C ASP A 508 -18.56 34.38 -21.24
N PRO A 509 -19.45 33.38 -21.05
CA PRO A 509 -19.22 32.03 -21.54
C PRO A 509 -19.27 31.90 -23.08
N GLU A 510 -19.85 32.85 -23.81
CA GLU A 510 -19.88 32.81 -25.29
C GLU A 510 -18.54 33.21 -25.92
N ARG A 511 -17.70 33.97 -25.20
CA ARG A 511 -16.43 34.53 -25.70
C ARG A 511 -15.17 33.86 -25.14
N GLY A 512 -15.31 32.63 -24.68
CA GLY A 512 -14.22 31.83 -24.11
C GLY A 512 -14.65 31.19 -22.81
N ALA A 513 -15.29 30.03 -22.91
CA ALA A 513 -15.84 29.36 -21.75
C ALA A 513 -14.72 28.93 -20.78
N ALA A 514 -14.80 29.39 -19.54
CA ALA A 514 -13.86 29.06 -18.46
C ALA A 514 -13.71 27.55 -18.20
N ILE A 515 -14.62 26.72 -18.73
CA ILE A 515 -14.58 25.27 -18.65
C ILE A 515 -13.56 24.61 -19.61
N GLU A 516 -13.21 25.25 -20.72
CA GLU A 516 -12.42 24.62 -21.79
C GLU A 516 -10.99 24.21 -21.37
N PRO A 517 -10.22 25.05 -20.64
CA PRO A 517 -8.92 24.62 -20.12
C PRO A 517 -9.04 23.37 -19.24
N PHE A 518 -10.08 23.31 -18.41
CA PHE A 518 -10.32 22.19 -17.51
C PHE A 518 -10.84 20.95 -18.24
N ARG A 519 -11.64 21.10 -19.30
CA ARG A 519 -12.05 19.98 -20.17
C ARG A 519 -10.85 19.33 -20.85
N TRP A 520 -9.95 20.14 -21.42
CA TRP A 520 -8.74 19.62 -22.04
C TRP A 520 -7.81 18.94 -21.03
N LEU A 521 -7.75 19.46 -19.80
CA LEU A 521 -7.02 18.83 -18.70
C LEU A 521 -7.65 17.49 -18.31
N LEU A 522 -8.96 17.46 -18.04
CA LEU A 522 -9.69 16.26 -17.62
C LEU A 522 -9.73 15.17 -18.70
N ALA A 523 -9.81 15.55 -19.98
CA ALA A 523 -9.74 14.62 -21.11
C ALA A 523 -8.42 13.85 -21.13
N ALA A 524 -7.32 14.48 -20.75
CA ALA A 524 -6.00 13.85 -20.66
C ALA A 524 -5.94 12.75 -19.58
N ASP A 525 -6.74 12.91 -18.53
CA ASP A 525 -6.94 11.94 -17.45
C ASP A 525 -8.14 11.02 -17.70
N ARG A 526 -8.69 11.03 -18.92
CA ARG A 526 -9.83 10.20 -19.38
C ARG A 526 -11.10 10.39 -18.54
N VAL A 527 -11.28 11.61 -18.03
CA VAL A 527 -12.47 12.09 -17.34
C VAL A 527 -13.28 12.94 -18.32
N SER A 528 -14.48 12.50 -18.66
CA SER A 528 -15.38 13.23 -19.57
C SER A 528 -16.36 14.09 -18.77
N VAL A 529 -16.41 15.40 -19.07
CA VAL A 529 -17.34 16.37 -18.45
C VAL A 529 -18.15 17.07 -19.51
#